data_AF-A0A2P6NGA0-F1
#
_entry.id   AF-A0A2P6NGA0-F1
#
_cell.length_a   1.000
_cell.length_b   1.000
_cell.length_c   1.000
_cell.angle_alpha   90.00
_cell.angle_beta   90.00
_cell.angle_gamma   90.00
#
_symmetry.space_group_name_H-M   'P 1'
#
loop_
_entity.id
_entity.type
_entity.pdbx_description
1 polymer ?
#
loop_
_entity_poly.entity_id
_entity_poly.type
_entity_poly.pdbx_seq_one_letter_code
_entity_poly.pdbx_strand_id
1 'polypeptide(L)'
;MVICDFGQMWRLVRQRRVDEERISDPAESSYWYTNIRPDRLGLDRVFKMRRTKTPRNGRIVVVDVLSDRPPCLEMADTQHAQEPKNGTSSKKPAPTVNPVAAALMKEFPVTLQATRAKGRHAVAAKALDEGVMVNHEFATSWIVRSPFLRDICHHCNDEIGGGRLQGCERCKWAFYCSTECKAAANDRHQLECSVLPHMIRTATEADCDLDLLRLLFALITSKKREKEGQKEEEKEKGTPFEIVDELISHKESFKKEWLHAVKKGIETLRSHMSQELLSVVDNEQMLELACKINSNSHGFGDVRGRNRDVSLGMAPLTATFFNHSCAPNCIYQGSKGGSLQVRTIRKVNAGEELVVHYVDIFAPRYERRQKLMETKHFWCKCKRCIVPFDQSPDRFLNAYKCRKCKKGHITFDPISKPEDLKNGRSDEEYKCDTCKEEIEPESINEESAKIGQ
;
A
#
# COMPACT_ATOMS: atom_id res chain seq x y z
N MET A 1 0.47 0.44 1.61
CA MET A 1 1.06 1.66 1.03
C MET A 1 0.54 2.87 1.78
N VAL A 2 1.37 3.48 2.65
CA VAL A 2 1.01 4.73 3.34
C VAL A 2 1.43 5.89 2.47
N ILE A 3 0.57 6.90 2.45
CA ILE A 3 0.90 8.29 2.14
C ILE A 3 2.10 8.69 3.01
N CYS A 4 3.32 8.52 2.48
CA CYS A 4 4.52 8.86 3.22
C CYS A 4 4.57 10.37 3.47
N ASP A 5 5.13 10.71 4.62
CA ASP A 5 5.33 12.06 5.16
C ASP A 5 6.14 12.93 4.17
N PHE A 6 5.46 13.62 3.25
CA PHE A 6 6.05 14.50 2.24
C PHE A 6 6.62 15.81 2.85
N GLY A 7 6.42 16.06 4.14
CA GLY A 7 6.82 17.29 4.83
C GLY A 7 8.34 17.57 4.82
N GLN A 8 9.18 16.54 4.66
CA GLN A 8 10.64 16.74 4.59
C GLN A 8 11.16 17.12 3.20
N MET A 9 10.47 16.71 2.12
CA MET A 9 10.94 16.99 0.74
C MET A 9 10.79 18.48 0.39
N TRP A 10 9.80 19.17 0.95
CA TRP A 10 9.57 20.59 0.73
C TRP A 10 10.56 21.52 1.45
N ARG A 11 11.26 21.05 2.50
CA ARG A 11 12.30 21.85 3.17
C ARG A 11 13.56 22.01 2.32
N LEU A 12 13.88 21.01 1.48
CA LEU A 12 15.02 21.06 0.55
C LEU A 12 14.79 22.03 -0.63
N VAL A 13 13.55 22.24 -1.05
CA VAL A 13 13.21 23.19 -2.13
C VAL A 13 13.33 24.66 -1.68
N ARG A 14 13.31 24.93 -0.36
CA ARG A 14 13.40 26.30 0.18
C ARG A 14 14.82 26.89 0.22
N GLN A 15 15.87 26.09 0.01
CA GLN A 15 17.26 26.55 0.13
C GLN A 15 17.96 26.88 -1.19
N ARG A 16 17.30 26.77 -2.36
CA ARG A 16 17.88 27.22 -3.64
C ARG A 16 16.88 28.03 -4.46
N ARG A 17 16.93 29.34 -4.30
CA ARG A 17 16.62 30.32 -5.35
C ARG A 17 17.76 31.33 -5.33
N VAL A 18 18.70 31.22 -6.28
CA VAL A 18 19.11 32.23 -7.27
C VAL A 18 19.98 31.47 -8.28
N ASP A 19 19.50 31.41 -9.52
CA ASP A 19 20.25 31.39 -10.79
C ASP A 19 19.50 30.58 -11.86
N GLU A 20 19.08 31.30 -12.90
CA GLU A 20 18.39 30.82 -14.08
C GLU A 20 19.35 30.00 -14.96
N GLU A 21 19.30 28.68 -14.85
CA GLU A 21 19.69 27.81 -15.96
C GLU A 21 18.71 26.65 -16.12
N ARG A 22 18.50 26.32 -17.39
CA ARG A 22 17.46 25.46 -17.95
C ARG A 22 17.63 24.01 -17.49
N ILE A 23 17.00 23.63 -16.37
CA ILE A 23 16.93 22.23 -15.94
C ILE A 23 15.88 21.52 -16.79
N SER A 24 16.37 20.60 -17.62
CA SER A 24 15.55 19.59 -18.28
C SER A 24 15.18 18.53 -17.24
N ASP A 25 13.89 18.22 -17.19
CA ASP A 25 13.27 17.03 -16.57
C ASP A 25 13.45 16.80 -15.04
N PRO A 26 12.43 17.09 -14.21
CA PRO A 26 12.37 16.63 -12.82
C PRO A 26 11.68 15.25 -12.75
N ALA A 27 12.32 14.21 -13.31
CA ALA A 27 11.86 12.83 -13.23
C ALA A 27 12.85 11.88 -12.53
N GLU A 28 13.80 12.38 -11.73
CA GLU A 28 14.73 11.52 -10.99
C GLU A 28 14.66 11.76 -9.48
N SER A 29 13.65 11.18 -8.81
CA SER A 29 13.72 10.81 -7.38
C SER A 29 12.47 10.04 -6.96
N SER A 30 12.22 8.90 -7.59
CA SER A 30 11.35 7.80 -7.10
C SER A 30 11.27 6.69 -8.15
N TYR A 31 12.41 6.09 -8.47
CA TYR A 31 12.46 4.98 -9.42
C TYR A 31 13.29 3.84 -8.87
N TRP A 32 12.64 2.93 -8.16
CA TRP A 32 13.10 1.54 -8.04
C TRP A 32 11.84 0.67 -7.92
N TYR A 33 11.50 -0.07 -8.99
CA TYR A 33 11.18 -1.51 -8.97
C TYR A 33 10.69 -2.01 -10.35
N THR A 34 11.43 -3.02 -10.83
CA THR A 34 11.10 -4.08 -11.82
C THR A 34 10.46 -3.70 -13.15
N ASN A 35 11.33 -3.48 -14.15
CA ASN A 35 11.04 -3.78 -15.56
C ASN A 35 10.98 -5.31 -15.74
N ILE A 36 9.79 -5.87 -15.95
CA ILE A 36 9.65 -7.17 -16.63
C ILE A 36 8.63 -6.96 -17.75
N ARG A 37 9.13 -6.92 -18.99
CA ARG A 37 8.28 -6.98 -20.19
C ARG A 37 7.95 -8.43 -20.50
N PRO A 38 6.67 -8.82 -20.64
CA PRO A 38 6.30 -10.18 -21.02
C PRO A 38 6.03 -10.26 -22.53
N ASP A 39 7.08 -10.24 -23.36
CA ASP A 39 6.95 -10.48 -24.80
C ASP A 39 8.29 -10.86 -25.45
N ARG A 40 8.59 -12.17 -25.40
CA ARG A 40 9.28 -12.99 -26.42
C ARG A 40 9.94 -14.21 -25.76
N LEU A 41 9.14 -15.23 -25.47
CA LEU A 41 9.63 -16.61 -25.35
C LEU A 41 9.12 -17.40 -26.55
N GLY A 42 9.83 -17.24 -27.66
CA GLY A 42 9.84 -18.24 -28.72
C GLY A 42 10.84 -19.32 -28.35
N LEU A 43 10.35 -20.55 -28.27
CA LEU A 43 11.14 -21.76 -28.10
C LEU A 43 12.13 -21.95 -29.27
N ASP A 44 13.20 -22.67 -28.94
CA ASP A 44 14.17 -23.36 -29.81
C ASP A 44 15.50 -22.68 -30.21
N ARG A 45 16.58 -23.39 -29.79
CA ARG A 45 17.89 -23.62 -30.45
C ARG A 45 19.17 -23.16 -29.73
N VAL A 46 19.81 -24.16 -29.11
CA VAL A 46 21.21 -24.61 -29.27
C VAL A 46 22.39 -23.60 -29.09
N PHE A 47 23.27 -23.98 -28.16
CA PHE A 47 24.63 -23.49 -27.86
C PHE A 47 25.49 -22.98 -29.05
N LYS A 48 26.20 -21.86 -28.84
CA LYS A 48 27.66 -21.72 -29.08
C LYS A 48 28.22 -20.42 -28.47
N MET A 49 29.08 -20.54 -27.46
CA MET A 49 29.91 -19.45 -26.92
C MET A 49 30.96 -19.02 -27.96
N ARG A 50 31.01 -17.72 -28.30
CA ARG A 50 32.21 -17.06 -28.82
C ARG A 50 32.73 -16.09 -27.76
N ARG A 51 33.93 -16.36 -27.25
CA ARG A 51 34.70 -15.48 -26.37
C ARG A 51 35.25 -14.30 -27.17
N THR A 52 35.00 -13.08 -26.72
CA THR A 52 35.85 -11.92 -26.99
C THR A 52 36.30 -11.31 -25.66
N LYS A 53 37.62 -11.15 -25.50
CA LYS A 53 38.32 -10.55 -24.36
C LYS A 53 38.47 -9.05 -24.61
N THR A 54 38.24 -8.22 -23.57
CA THR A 54 39.02 -7.02 -23.10
C THR A 54 38.19 -6.27 -22.00
N PRO A 55 38.75 -5.31 -21.23
CA PRO A 55 39.33 -5.57 -19.91
C PRO A 55 38.66 -4.77 -18.76
N ARG A 56 38.99 -5.18 -17.52
CA ARG A 56 38.96 -4.41 -16.26
C ARG A 56 37.94 -3.27 -16.15
N ASN A 57 36.76 -3.58 -15.64
CA ASN A 57 36.10 -2.82 -14.57
C ASN A 57 35.03 -3.70 -13.93
N GLY A 58 34.92 -3.62 -12.61
CA GLY A 58 34.18 -4.56 -11.76
C GLY A 58 32.74 -4.74 -12.21
N ARG A 59 32.38 -6.00 -12.53
CA ARG A 59 30.98 -6.39 -12.73
C ARG A 59 30.40 -6.84 -11.39
N ILE A 60 29.35 -6.15 -10.97
CA ILE A 60 28.39 -6.63 -9.99
C ILE A 60 27.74 -7.88 -10.60
N VAL A 61 27.86 -9.02 -9.91
CA VAL A 61 27.11 -10.23 -10.24
C VAL A 61 25.94 -10.26 -9.27
N VAL A 62 24.76 -9.85 -9.74
CA VAL A 62 23.50 -10.17 -9.06
C VAL A 62 23.29 -11.67 -9.25
N VAL A 63 23.26 -12.41 -8.15
CA VAL A 63 22.94 -13.84 -8.16
C VAL A 63 21.43 -13.92 -8.08
N ASP A 64 20.77 -14.12 -9.22
CA ASP A 64 19.39 -14.58 -9.24
C ASP A 64 19.37 -16.01 -8.68
N VAL A 65 18.82 -16.17 -7.48
CA VAL A 65 18.49 -17.49 -6.94
C VAL A 65 17.16 -17.92 -7.57
N LEU A 66 17.22 -18.35 -8.82
CA LEU A 66 16.20 -19.20 -9.41
C LEU A 66 16.57 -20.66 -9.11
N SER A 67 15.60 -21.41 -8.60
CA SER A 67 15.59 -22.84 -8.25
C SER A 67 16.36 -23.27 -7.00
N ASP A 68 15.63 -23.62 -5.93
CA ASP A 68 15.11 -24.98 -5.73
C ASP A 68 13.93 -24.94 -4.75
N ARG A 69 12.91 -25.79 -4.96
CA ARG A 69 11.77 -25.92 -4.04
C ARG A 69 12.30 -26.40 -2.68
N PRO A 70 12.09 -25.68 -1.57
CA PRO A 70 12.31 -26.28 -0.26
C PRO A 70 11.30 -27.43 -0.07
N PRO A 71 11.70 -28.55 0.57
CA PRO A 71 10.81 -29.68 0.81
C PRO A 71 9.60 -29.22 1.63
N CYS A 72 8.41 -29.66 1.21
CA CYS A 72 7.17 -29.47 1.94
C CYS A 72 7.26 -30.15 3.30
N LEU A 73 7.66 -29.39 4.33
CA LEU A 73 7.45 -29.79 5.71
C LEU A 73 5.96 -29.58 6.02
N GLU A 74 5.21 -30.68 6.05
CA GLU A 74 3.89 -30.72 6.70
C GLU A 74 4.10 -30.41 8.18
N MET A 75 3.82 -29.16 8.57
CA MET A 75 3.73 -28.76 9.97
C MET A 75 2.35 -28.15 10.18
N ALA A 76 1.64 -28.71 11.16
CA ALA A 76 0.28 -28.35 11.53
C ALA A 76 0.12 -26.84 11.76
N ASP A 77 -1.02 -26.30 11.34
CA ASP A 77 -1.38 -24.89 11.48
C ASP A 77 -1.52 -24.51 12.96
N THR A 78 -0.44 -24.00 13.56
CA THR A 78 -0.52 -23.27 14.83
C THR A 78 -0.36 -21.79 14.54
N GLN A 79 -1.48 -21.06 14.46
CA GLN A 79 -1.46 -19.61 14.31
C GLN A 79 -2.41 -18.92 15.28
N HIS A 80 -1.92 -17.79 15.81
CA HIS A 80 -2.57 -16.72 16.57
C HIS A 80 -2.69 -16.89 18.09
N ALA A 81 -1.72 -16.31 18.79
CA ALA A 81 -1.95 -15.68 20.08
C ALA A 81 -1.49 -14.21 19.99
N GLN A 82 -2.44 -13.29 20.23
CA GLN A 82 -2.13 -11.97 20.75
C GLN A 82 -1.82 -12.17 22.25
N GLU A 83 -0.68 -11.69 22.72
CA GLU A 83 -0.41 -11.69 24.15
C GLU A 83 -1.37 -10.71 24.84
N PRO A 84 -2.06 -11.12 25.92
CA PRO A 84 -2.91 -10.23 26.66
C PRO A 84 -2.05 -9.22 27.41
N LYS A 85 -2.22 -7.93 27.11
CA LYS A 85 -1.71 -6.86 27.95
C LYS A 85 -2.44 -6.94 29.30
N ASN A 86 -1.69 -7.12 30.38
CA ASN A 86 -2.19 -7.00 31.74
C ASN A 86 -2.70 -5.57 31.97
N GLY A 87 -4.02 -5.43 31.95
CA GLY A 87 -4.75 -4.20 32.23
C GLY A 87 -6.24 -4.51 32.17
N THR A 88 -7.00 -4.04 33.15
CA THR A 88 -8.45 -4.22 33.27
C THR A 88 -9.18 -3.60 32.07
N SER A 89 -9.25 -4.32 30.96
CA SER A 89 -9.97 -3.87 29.76
C SER A 89 -11.42 -4.35 29.80
N SER A 90 -12.35 -3.41 29.62
CA SER A 90 -13.72 -3.74 29.21
C SER A 90 -13.66 -4.69 28.02
N LYS A 91 -14.31 -5.86 28.11
CA LYS A 91 -14.28 -6.86 27.05
C LYS A 91 -14.89 -6.24 25.78
N LYS A 92 -14.04 -5.84 24.82
CA LYS A 92 -14.51 -5.45 23.49
C LYS A 92 -15.40 -6.58 22.93
N PRO A 93 -16.55 -6.25 22.33
CA PRO A 93 -17.42 -7.28 21.73
C PRO A 93 -16.63 -8.10 20.71
N ALA A 94 -16.98 -9.38 20.60
CA ALA A 94 -16.35 -10.26 19.62
C ALA A 94 -16.56 -9.67 18.21
N PRO A 95 -15.55 -9.71 17.33
CA PRO A 95 -15.72 -9.23 15.98
C PRO A 95 -16.82 -10.04 15.28
N THR A 96 -17.70 -9.35 14.55
CA THR A 96 -18.80 -9.94 13.78
C THR A 96 -18.59 -9.61 12.30
N VAL A 97 -19.27 -10.35 11.42
CA VAL A 97 -19.30 -10.05 9.99
C VAL A 97 -20.55 -9.23 9.71
N ASN A 98 -20.39 -8.08 9.05
CA ASN A 98 -21.50 -7.24 8.62
C ASN A 98 -22.38 -7.98 7.58
N PRO A 99 -23.71 -8.04 7.74
CA PRO A 99 -24.60 -8.72 6.81
C PRO A 99 -24.56 -8.17 5.37
N VAL A 100 -24.37 -6.86 5.20
CA VAL A 100 -24.24 -6.21 3.90
C VAL A 100 -22.91 -6.58 3.25
N ALA A 101 -21.82 -6.62 4.00
CA ALA A 101 -20.55 -7.15 3.50
C ALA A 101 -20.67 -8.62 3.07
N ALA A 102 -21.37 -9.45 3.85
CA ALA A 102 -21.61 -10.85 3.52
C ALA A 102 -22.46 -11.00 2.24
N ALA A 103 -23.45 -10.13 2.04
CA ALA A 103 -24.27 -10.11 0.83
C ALA A 103 -23.44 -9.73 -0.41
N LEU A 104 -22.60 -8.70 -0.31
CA LEU A 104 -21.72 -8.25 -1.40
C LEU A 104 -20.66 -9.29 -1.77
N MET A 105 -20.18 -10.07 -0.80
CA MET A 105 -19.16 -11.11 -1.03
C MET A 105 -19.75 -12.46 -1.45
N LYS A 106 -21.08 -12.61 -1.50
CA LYS A 106 -21.78 -13.89 -1.69
C LYS A 106 -21.46 -14.58 -3.03
N GLU A 107 -21.16 -13.80 -4.07
CA GLU A 107 -20.90 -14.32 -5.42
C GLU A 107 -19.48 -14.89 -5.58
N PHE A 108 -18.58 -14.61 -4.64
CA PHE A 108 -17.21 -15.09 -4.67
C PHE A 108 -17.06 -16.42 -3.92
N PRO A 109 -16.06 -17.26 -4.27
CA PRO A 109 -15.86 -18.56 -3.63
C PRO A 109 -15.16 -18.43 -2.26
N VAL A 110 -15.70 -17.58 -1.39
CA VAL A 110 -15.13 -17.24 -0.09
C VAL A 110 -16.15 -17.43 1.03
N THR A 111 -15.67 -17.63 2.25
CA THR A 111 -16.46 -17.56 3.47
C THR A 111 -15.87 -16.49 4.37
N LEU A 112 -16.67 -15.51 4.75
CA LEU A 112 -16.26 -14.46 5.68
C LEU A 112 -16.35 -14.99 7.11
N GLN A 113 -15.30 -14.77 7.89
CA GLN A 113 -15.19 -15.22 9.27
C GLN A 113 -14.71 -14.07 10.15
N ALA A 114 -15.01 -14.18 11.45
CA ALA A 114 -14.51 -13.29 12.45
C ALA A 114 -14.05 -14.10 13.67
N THR A 115 -12.76 -14.04 13.99
CA THR A 115 -12.18 -14.75 15.14
C THR A 115 -11.42 -13.78 16.03
N ARG A 116 -11.24 -14.12 17.31
CA ARG A 116 -10.41 -13.31 18.22
C ARG A 116 -8.94 -13.21 17.76
N ALA A 117 -8.48 -14.28 17.12
CA ALA A 117 -7.13 -14.48 16.65
C ALA A 117 -6.76 -13.59 15.45
N LYS A 118 -7.66 -13.53 14.46
CA LYS A 118 -7.41 -12.90 13.15
C LYS A 118 -8.25 -11.63 12.92
N GLY A 119 -9.20 -11.34 13.81
CA GLY A 119 -10.25 -10.38 13.51
C GLY A 119 -11.15 -10.89 12.38
N ARG A 120 -11.66 -9.96 11.57
CA ARG A 120 -12.41 -10.26 10.35
C ARG A 120 -11.44 -10.73 9.26
N HIS A 121 -11.80 -11.79 8.55
CA HIS A 121 -10.97 -12.37 7.48
C HIS A 121 -11.82 -13.21 6.52
N ALA A 122 -11.32 -13.43 5.31
CA ALA A 122 -11.90 -14.36 4.35
C ALA A 122 -11.11 -15.67 4.33
N VAL A 123 -11.82 -16.79 4.19
CA VAL A 123 -11.25 -18.11 3.89
C VAL A 123 -11.82 -18.63 2.58
N ALA A 124 -11.11 -19.53 1.92
CA ALA A 124 -11.61 -20.18 0.71
C ALA A 124 -12.81 -21.10 1.04
N ALA A 125 -13.95 -20.92 0.38
CA ALA A 125 -15.14 -21.75 0.61
C ALA A 125 -14.99 -23.19 0.09
N LYS A 126 -14.03 -23.39 -0.81
CA LYS A 126 -13.66 -24.66 -1.45
C LYS A 126 -12.19 -24.60 -1.87
N ALA A 127 -11.64 -25.69 -2.36
CA ALA A 127 -10.32 -25.63 -3.00
C ALA A 127 -10.38 -24.72 -4.24
N LEU A 128 -9.38 -23.83 -4.37
CA LEU A 128 -9.28 -22.86 -5.47
C LEU A 128 -7.99 -23.09 -6.23
N ASP A 129 -8.06 -23.03 -7.56
CA ASP A 129 -6.89 -22.98 -8.42
C ASP A 129 -6.23 -21.60 -8.40
N GLU A 130 -5.07 -21.50 -9.03
CA GLU A 130 -4.40 -20.22 -9.30
C GLU A 130 -5.21 -19.36 -10.28
N GLY A 131 -5.23 -18.03 -10.06
CA GLY A 131 -5.92 -17.06 -10.91
C GLY A 131 -7.41 -16.85 -10.59
N VAL A 132 -7.98 -17.61 -9.66
CA VAL A 132 -9.38 -17.50 -9.24
C VAL A 132 -9.63 -16.15 -8.57
N MET A 133 -10.64 -15.43 -9.06
CA MET A 133 -11.09 -14.18 -8.45
C MET A 133 -11.89 -14.48 -7.18
N VAL A 134 -11.47 -13.89 -6.07
CA VAL A 134 -12.06 -14.07 -4.74
C VAL A 134 -12.69 -12.77 -4.19
N ASN A 135 -12.47 -11.65 -4.88
CA ASN A 135 -13.16 -10.39 -4.65
C ASN A 135 -13.08 -9.51 -5.90
N HIS A 136 -14.12 -8.70 -6.13
CA HIS A 136 -14.08 -7.54 -7.02
C HIS A 136 -14.91 -6.43 -6.39
N GLU A 137 -14.24 -5.34 -6.03
CA GLU A 137 -14.83 -4.27 -5.24
C GLU A 137 -14.63 -2.93 -5.92
N PHE A 138 -15.74 -2.20 -6.14
CA PHE A 138 -15.68 -0.78 -6.43
C PHE A 138 -15.48 0.01 -5.15
N ALA A 139 -14.49 0.91 -5.14
CA ALA A 139 -14.18 1.72 -3.98
C ALA A 139 -15.39 2.58 -3.59
N THR A 140 -15.65 2.75 -2.29
CA THR A 140 -16.65 3.71 -1.79
C THR A 140 -16.38 5.11 -2.34
N SER A 141 -15.09 5.48 -2.42
CA SER A 141 -14.64 6.65 -3.13
C SER A 141 -13.16 6.56 -3.44
N TRP A 142 -12.71 7.32 -4.43
CA TRP A 142 -11.32 7.39 -4.85
C TRP A 142 -11.00 8.77 -5.46
N ILE A 143 -9.71 9.06 -5.56
CA ILE A 143 -9.13 10.25 -6.16
C ILE A 143 -7.98 9.88 -7.09
N VAL A 144 -7.75 10.69 -8.11
CA VAL A 144 -6.47 10.68 -8.85
C VAL A 144 -5.40 11.31 -7.97
N ARG A 145 -4.25 10.66 -7.82
CA ARG A 145 -3.14 11.19 -7.02
C ARG A 145 -2.60 12.47 -7.63
N SER A 146 -2.14 13.37 -6.76
CA SER A 146 -1.69 14.72 -7.13
C SER A 146 -0.65 14.79 -8.28
N PRO A 147 0.29 13.84 -8.46
CA PRO A 147 1.21 13.86 -9.60
C PRO A 147 0.55 13.56 -10.95
N PHE A 148 -0.62 12.92 -10.97
CA PHE A 148 -1.25 12.39 -12.18
C PHE A 148 -2.56 13.11 -12.56
N LEU A 149 -2.84 14.27 -11.97
CA LEU A 149 -4.13 14.97 -12.13
C LEU A 149 -4.49 15.23 -13.59
N ARG A 150 -3.50 15.49 -14.44
CA ARG A 150 -3.72 15.77 -15.87
C ARG A 150 -3.62 14.53 -16.76
N ASP A 151 -3.15 13.42 -16.20
CA ASP A 151 -2.88 12.19 -16.93
C ASP A 151 -4.01 11.18 -16.80
N ILE A 152 -4.81 11.27 -15.73
CA ILE A 152 -5.89 10.31 -15.43
C ILE A 152 -7.24 11.01 -15.32
N CYS A 153 -8.24 10.41 -15.96
CA CYS A 153 -9.62 10.87 -15.94
C CYS A 153 -10.21 10.73 -14.53
N HIS A 154 -10.75 11.82 -14.00
CA HIS A 154 -11.35 11.88 -12.66
C HIS A 154 -12.72 11.19 -12.55
N HIS A 155 -13.19 10.57 -13.63
CA HIS A 155 -14.44 9.80 -13.67
C HIS A 155 -14.22 8.30 -13.92
N CYS A 156 -13.52 7.93 -15.00
CA CYS A 156 -13.36 6.52 -15.37
C CYS A 156 -12.05 5.89 -14.89
N ASN A 157 -11.14 6.69 -14.30
CA ASN A 157 -9.81 6.27 -13.87
C ASN A 157 -8.91 5.73 -15.00
N ASP A 158 -9.22 6.08 -16.26
CA ASP A 158 -8.40 5.73 -17.43
C ASP A 158 -7.47 6.91 -17.80
N GLU A 159 -6.43 6.63 -18.58
CA GLU A 159 -5.52 7.66 -19.08
C GLU A 159 -6.26 8.66 -19.96
N ILE A 160 -5.99 9.94 -19.74
CA ILE A 160 -6.36 10.99 -20.67
C ILE A 160 -5.40 10.90 -21.85
N GLY A 161 -5.83 10.21 -22.90
CA GLY A 161 -5.06 10.06 -24.13
C GLY A 161 -4.81 11.40 -24.84
N GLY A 162 -4.11 11.38 -25.98
CA GLY A 162 -3.76 12.57 -26.77
C GLY A 162 -4.94 13.37 -27.38
N GLY A 163 -6.18 13.07 -26.97
CA GLY A 163 -7.35 13.87 -27.30
C GLY A 163 -7.42 15.17 -26.49
N ARG A 164 -8.47 15.97 -26.73
CA ARG A 164 -8.65 17.25 -26.02
C ARG A 164 -9.05 17.02 -24.57
N LEU A 165 -8.13 17.30 -23.65
CA LEU A 165 -8.33 17.34 -22.20
C LEU A 165 -9.56 18.19 -21.82
N GLN A 166 -10.53 17.59 -21.13
CA GLN A 166 -11.72 18.30 -20.65
C GLN A 166 -11.51 18.73 -19.19
N GLY A 167 -10.99 19.94 -18.98
CA GLY A 167 -10.84 20.52 -17.65
C GLY A 167 -12.12 21.19 -17.14
N CYS A 168 -12.29 21.26 -15.82
CA CYS A 168 -13.23 22.21 -15.22
C CYS A 168 -12.61 23.62 -15.22
N GLU A 169 -13.29 24.58 -15.85
CA GLU A 169 -12.80 25.96 -16.00
C GLU A 169 -12.83 26.75 -14.68
N ARG A 170 -13.74 26.36 -13.77
CA ARG A 170 -13.91 27.00 -12.46
C ARG A 170 -12.82 26.58 -11.48
N CYS A 171 -12.70 25.28 -11.20
CA CYS A 171 -11.71 24.82 -10.23
C CYS A 171 -10.31 24.67 -10.81
N LYS A 172 -10.16 24.33 -12.10
CA LYS A 172 -8.89 23.97 -12.75
C LYS A 172 -8.16 22.77 -12.13
N TRP A 173 -8.90 21.92 -11.40
CA TRP A 173 -8.40 20.76 -10.65
C TRP A 173 -8.96 19.42 -11.12
N ALA A 174 -10.14 19.41 -11.73
CA ALA A 174 -10.77 18.19 -12.24
C ALA A 174 -10.59 18.10 -13.76
N PHE A 175 -10.15 16.92 -14.20
CA PHE A 175 -9.78 16.65 -15.59
C PHE A 175 -10.41 15.35 -16.08
N TYR A 176 -10.97 15.37 -17.29
CA TYR A 176 -11.69 14.26 -17.87
C TYR A 176 -11.22 13.96 -19.30
N CYS A 177 -11.33 12.70 -19.71
CA CYS A 177 -10.96 12.27 -21.05
C CYS A 177 -12.00 12.65 -22.12
N SER A 178 -13.25 12.91 -21.73
CA SER A 178 -14.34 13.24 -22.64
C SER A 178 -15.43 14.12 -22.00
N THR A 179 -16.30 14.70 -22.83
CA THR A 179 -17.46 15.48 -22.40
C THR A 179 -18.46 14.63 -21.61
N GLU A 180 -18.58 13.36 -21.98
CA GLU A 180 -19.45 12.38 -21.32
C GLU A 180 -18.93 12.09 -19.91
N CYS A 181 -17.63 11.83 -19.75
CA CYS A 181 -17.01 11.65 -18.43
C CYS A 181 -17.14 12.90 -17.55
N LYS A 182 -16.99 14.10 -18.14
CA LYS A 182 -17.18 15.37 -17.42
C LYS A 182 -18.62 15.55 -16.94
N ALA A 183 -19.61 15.19 -17.77
CA ALA A 183 -21.02 15.24 -17.40
C ALA A 183 -21.38 14.20 -16.33
N ALA A 184 -20.93 12.96 -16.49
CA ALA A 184 -21.18 11.86 -15.56
C ALA A 184 -20.56 12.09 -14.17
N ALA A 185 -19.45 12.82 -14.08
CA ALA A 185 -18.84 13.21 -12.81
C ALA A 185 -19.49 14.42 -12.13
N ASN A 186 -20.42 15.13 -12.81
CA ASN A 186 -20.87 16.44 -12.37
C ASN A 186 -21.55 16.41 -10.98
N ASP A 187 -22.30 15.36 -10.67
CA ASP A 187 -23.03 15.24 -9.39
C ASP A 187 -22.10 15.24 -8.18
N ARG A 188 -20.95 14.58 -8.30
CA ARG A 188 -19.88 14.61 -7.30
C ARG A 188 -19.08 15.91 -7.42
N HIS A 189 -18.68 16.28 -8.63
CA HIS A 189 -17.79 17.41 -8.85
C HIS A 189 -18.39 18.74 -8.37
N GLN A 190 -19.69 18.97 -8.52
CA GLN A 190 -20.34 20.20 -8.06
C GLN A 190 -20.20 20.41 -6.54
N LEU A 191 -20.19 19.32 -5.76
CA LEU A 191 -19.96 19.36 -4.32
C LEU A 191 -18.51 19.68 -3.99
N GLU A 192 -17.59 19.29 -4.87
CA GLU A 192 -16.14 19.43 -4.65
C GLU A 192 -15.56 20.73 -5.23
N CYS A 193 -16.18 21.28 -6.27
CA CYS A 193 -15.60 22.27 -7.16
C CYS A 193 -15.15 23.55 -6.44
N SER A 194 -15.88 24.02 -5.44
CA SER A 194 -15.51 25.23 -4.68
C SER A 194 -14.35 24.99 -3.71
N VAL A 195 -14.11 23.74 -3.30
CA VAL A 195 -13.16 23.39 -2.25
C VAL A 195 -11.81 22.99 -2.84
N LEU A 196 -11.81 22.27 -3.97
CA LEU A 196 -10.59 21.78 -4.63
C LEU A 196 -9.49 22.85 -4.81
N PRO A 197 -9.78 24.10 -5.22
CA PRO A 197 -8.75 25.14 -5.37
C PRO A 197 -8.01 25.49 -4.07
N HIS A 198 -8.60 25.23 -2.92
CA HIS A 198 -8.02 25.55 -1.60
C HIS A 198 -7.14 24.43 -1.05
N MET A 199 -7.23 23.21 -1.60
CA MET A 199 -6.63 22.00 -1.02
C MET A 199 -5.10 22.07 -0.86
N ILE A 200 -4.34 22.57 -1.85
CA ILE A 200 -2.87 22.72 -1.73
C ILE A 200 -2.52 23.64 -0.57
N ARG A 201 -3.20 24.79 -0.50
CA ARG A 201 -2.93 25.77 0.55
C ARG A 201 -3.26 25.17 1.92
N THR A 202 -4.41 24.53 2.04
CA THR A 202 -4.83 23.84 3.27
C THR A 202 -3.81 22.80 3.70
N ALA A 203 -3.40 21.90 2.80
CA ALA A 203 -2.42 20.86 3.07
C ALA A 203 -1.06 21.44 3.51
N THR A 204 -0.58 22.45 2.78
CA THR A 204 0.70 23.12 3.05
C THR A 204 0.72 23.85 4.38
N GLU A 205 -0.33 24.63 4.69
CA GLU A 205 -0.41 25.38 5.95
C GLU A 205 -0.58 24.47 7.16
N ALA A 206 -1.25 23.32 6.98
CA ALA A 206 -1.48 22.34 8.03
C ALA A 206 -0.33 21.34 8.21
N ASP A 207 0.64 21.30 7.30
CA ASP A 207 1.71 20.28 7.24
C ASP A 207 1.12 18.86 7.23
N CYS A 208 0.11 18.64 6.37
CA CYS A 208 -0.56 17.36 6.21
C CYS A 208 -0.60 16.95 4.73
N ASP A 209 -0.85 15.67 4.49
CA ASP A 209 -0.84 15.17 3.13
C ASP A 209 -2.06 15.64 2.31
N LEU A 210 -1.78 16.09 1.08
CA LEU A 210 -2.78 16.60 0.15
C LEU A 210 -3.77 15.53 -0.30
N ASP A 211 -3.29 14.33 -0.66
CA ASP A 211 -4.14 13.26 -1.17
C ASP A 211 -4.97 12.60 -0.05
N LEU A 212 -4.49 12.63 1.20
CA LEU A 212 -5.28 12.31 2.39
C LEU A 212 -6.48 13.25 2.53
N LEU A 213 -6.26 14.58 2.48
CA LEU A 213 -7.34 15.56 2.58
C LEU A 213 -8.33 15.45 1.41
N ARG A 214 -7.82 15.21 0.20
CA ARG A 214 -8.66 15.04 -1.00
C ARG A 214 -9.51 13.78 -0.92
N LEU A 215 -8.95 12.64 -0.49
CA LEU A 215 -9.72 11.41 -0.31
C LEU A 215 -10.71 11.51 0.86
N LEU A 216 -10.32 12.19 1.96
CA LEU A 216 -11.22 12.49 3.07
C LEU A 216 -12.45 13.25 2.58
N PHE A 217 -12.22 14.30 1.79
CA PHE A 217 -13.30 15.11 1.25
C PHE A 217 -14.18 14.34 0.25
N ALA A 218 -13.57 13.54 -0.63
CA ALA A 218 -14.26 12.65 -1.56
C ALA A 218 -15.17 11.62 -0.85
N LEU A 219 -14.73 11.09 0.29
CA LEU A 219 -15.54 10.18 1.10
C LEU A 219 -16.72 10.89 1.76
N ILE A 220 -16.54 12.13 2.20
CA ILE A 220 -17.64 12.95 2.77
C ILE A 220 -18.70 13.27 1.71
N THR A 221 -18.28 13.63 0.50
CA THR A 221 -19.22 13.84 -0.62
C THR A 221 -19.95 12.55 -0.97
N SER A 222 -19.27 11.40 -0.95
CA SER A 222 -19.90 10.09 -1.18
C SER A 222 -20.92 9.75 -0.09
N LYS A 223 -20.59 9.99 1.19
CA LYS A 223 -21.52 9.81 2.32
C LYS A 223 -22.79 10.65 2.17
N LYS A 224 -22.63 11.92 1.76
CA LYS A 224 -23.77 12.82 1.49
C LYS A 224 -24.67 12.26 0.39
N ARG A 225 -24.09 11.89 -0.75
CA ARG A 225 -24.83 11.37 -1.92
C ARG A 225 -25.61 10.11 -1.59
N GLU A 226 -25.01 9.20 -0.82
CA GLU A 226 -25.68 7.98 -0.34
C GLU A 226 -26.91 8.30 0.54
N LYS A 227 -26.77 9.26 1.46
CA LYS A 227 -27.86 9.70 2.34
C LYS A 227 -29.04 10.33 1.57
N GLU A 228 -28.76 10.99 0.45
CA GLU A 228 -29.76 11.57 -0.45
C GLU A 228 -30.40 10.55 -1.41
N GLY A 229 -29.95 9.29 -1.38
CA GLY A 229 -30.48 8.23 -2.24
C GLY A 229 -30.16 8.45 -3.72
N GLN A 230 -29.08 9.15 -4.04
CA GLN A 230 -28.67 9.37 -5.43
C GLN A 230 -28.40 8.03 -6.10
N LYS A 231 -29.03 7.81 -7.26
CA LYS A 231 -28.92 6.55 -8.02
C LYS A 231 -27.57 6.49 -8.72
N GLU A 232 -26.70 5.60 -8.27
CA GLU A 232 -25.57 5.11 -9.06
C GLU A 232 -26.03 3.95 -9.93
N GLU A 233 -25.35 3.70 -11.06
CA GLU A 233 -25.57 2.48 -11.82
C GLU A 233 -25.24 1.26 -10.92
N GLU A 234 -26.19 0.34 -10.77
CA GLU A 234 -26.06 -0.80 -9.84
C GLU A 234 -24.79 -1.63 -10.03
N LYS A 235 -24.24 -1.67 -11.26
CA LYS A 235 -23.07 -2.48 -11.62
C LYS A 235 -21.71 -1.86 -11.24
N GLU A 236 -21.65 -0.55 -11.03
CA GLU A 236 -20.42 0.19 -10.68
C GLU A 236 -20.57 0.95 -9.35
N LYS A 237 -21.63 0.64 -8.60
CA LYS A 237 -21.91 1.26 -7.31
C LYS A 237 -20.78 0.95 -6.34
N GLY A 238 -20.22 2.00 -5.74
CA GLY A 238 -19.18 1.87 -4.73
C GLY A 238 -19.68 1.09 -3.51
N THR A 239 -18.77 0.46 -2.77
CA THR A 239 -19.14 -0.21 -1.52
C THR A 239 -19.82 0.78 -0.55
N PRO A 240 -20.96 0.45 0.07
CA PRO A 240 -21.69 1.34 0.97
C PRO A 240 -20.83 1.94 2.09
N PHE A 241 -21.13 3.20 2.45
CA PHE A 241 -20.36 3.93 3.45
C PHE A 241 -20.42 3.28 4.84
N GLU A 242 -21.49 2.54 5.16
CA GLU A 242 -21.60 1.80 6.43
C GLU A 242 -20.44 0.82 6.64
N ILE A 243 -19.85 0.25 5.57
CA ILE A 243 -18.70 -0.65 5.69
C ILE A 243 -17.41 0.14 6.00
N VAL A 244 -17.31 1.39 5.50
CA VAL A 244 -16.24 2.33 5.89
C VAL A 244 -16.35 2.69 7.38
N ASP A 245 -17.58 2.81 7.90
CA ASP A 245 -17.81 3.09 9.32
C ASP A 245 -17.29 1.96 10.23
N GLU A 246 -17.19 0.73 9.75
CA GLU A 246 -16.62 -0.39 10.51
C GLU A 246 -15.10 -0.57 10.40
N LEU A 247 -14.42 0.19 9.55
CA LEU A 247 -12.96 0.07 9.40
C LEU A 247 -12.24 0.42 10.70
N ILE A 248 -11.11 -0.25 10.94
CA ILE A 248 -10.29 0.04 12.11
C ILE A 248 -9.49 1.32 11.83
N SER A 249 -9.66 2.34 12.67
CA SER A 249 -8.95 3.61 12.53
C SER A 249 -7.55 3.59 13.12
N HIS A 250 -7.31 2.77 14.15
CA HIS A 250 -6.08 2.79 14.96
C HIS A 250 -5.71 4.19 15.50
N LYS A 251 -6.69 5.08 15.68
CA LYS A 251 -6.47 6.49 16.06
C LYS A 251 -5.52 6.65 17.25
N GLU A 252 -5.62 5.79 18.24
CA GLU A 252 -4.79 5.83 19.46
C GLU A 252 -3.31 5.50 19.21
N SER A 253 -2.99 4.93 18.05
CA SER A 253 -1.63 4.52 17.67
C SER A 253 -0.89 5.60 16.86
N PHE A 254 -1.59 6.65 16.41
CA PHE A 254 -0.99 7.73 15.64
C PHE A 254 -0.21 8.71 16.53
N LYS A 255 0.88 9.25 15.96
CA LYS A 255 1.66 10.32 16.58
C LYS A 255 0.80 11.57 16.80
N LYS A 256 0.97 12.24 17.95
CA LYS A 256 0.18 13.43 18.31
C LYS A 256 0.39 14.57 17.32
N GLU A 257 1.61 14.69 16.79
CA GLU A 257 2.00 15.69 15.80
C GLU A 257 1.20 15.50 14.50
N TRP A 258 1.10 14.26 14.02
CA TRP A 258 0.29 13.93 12.84
C TRP A 258 -1.20 14.21 13.09
N LEU A 259 -1.74 13.81 14.25
CA LEU A 259 -3.13 14.10 14.61
C LEU A 259 -3.40 15.61 14.66
N HIS A 260 -2.46 16.40 15.16
CA HIS A 260 -2.58 17.87 15.21
C HIS A 260 -2.58 18.49 13.81
N ALA A 261 -1.64 18.07 12.95
CA ALA A 261 -1.59 18.51 11.55
C ALA A 261 -2.89 18.22 10.80
N VAL A 262 -3.41 16.99 10.92
CA VAL A 262 -4.68 16.59 10.28
C VAL A 262 -5.86 17.37 10.84
N LYS A 263 -5.95 17.60 12.16
CA LYS A 263 -6.99 18.44 12.78
C LYS A 263 -6.99 19.86 12.21
N LYS A 264 -5.82 20.49 12.11
CA LYS A 264 -5.67 21.83 11.51
C LYS A 264 -6.11 21.86 10.04
N GLY A 265 -5.76 20.81 9.29
CA GLY A 265 -6.21 20.63 7.91
C GLY A 265 -7.73 20.52 7.80
N ILE A 266 -8.36 19.75 8.69
CA ILE A 266 -9.83 19.59 8.77
C ILE A 266 -10.52 20.91 9.08
N GLU A 267 -10.04 21.66 10.08
CA GLU A 267 -10.63 22.96 10.48
C GLU A 267 -10.60 23.95 9.31
N THR A 268 -9.46 24.04 8.63
CA THR A 268 -9.30 24.90 7.45
C THR A 268 -10.19 24.43 6.30
N LEU A 269 -10.22 23.13 6.02
CA LEU A 269 -11.04 22.54 4.96
C LEU A 269 -12.53 22.86 5.17
N ARG A 270 -13.03 22.72 6.41
CA ARG A 270 -14.44 22.98 6.75
C ARG A 270 -14.86 24.42 6.50
N SER A 271 -13.94 25.40 6.64
CA SER A 271 -14.25 26.80 6.33
C SER A 271 -14.62 27.05 4.85
N HIS A 272 -14.29 26.10 3.97
CA HIS A 272 -14.60 26.15 2.54
C HIS A 272 -15.78 25.23 2.14
N MET A 273 -16.28 24.38 3.04
CA MET A 273 -17.35 23.42 2.78
C MET A 273 -18.74 24.08 2.84
N SER A 274 -19.70 23.57 2.06
CA SER A 274 -21.09 24.00 2.15
C SER A 274 -21.76 23.50 3.44
N GLN A 275 -22.80 24.21 3.90
CA GLN A 275 -23.57 23.81 5.09
C GLN A 275 -24.17 22.41 4.97
N GLU A 276 -24.56 22.01 3.76
CA GLU A 276 -25.07 20.67 3.48
C GLU A 276 -24.02 19.58 3.78
N LEU A 277 -22.76 19.80 3.41
CA LEU A 277 -21.68 18.85 3.73
C LEU A 277 -21.31 18.88 5.20
N LEU A 278 -21.35 20.06 5.84
CA LEU A 278 -21.10 20.19 7.29
C LEU A 278 -22.19 19.50 8.12
N SER A 279 -23.40 19.30 7.57
CA SER A 279 -24.50 18.61 8.26
C SER A 279 -24.35 17.09 8.34
N VAL A 280 -23.47 16.49 7.53
CA VAL A 280 -23.27 15.03 7.49
C VAL A 280 -22.03 14.57 8.24
N VAL A 281 -21.15 15.49 8.66
CA VAL A 281 -19.90 15.17 9.37
C VAL A 281 -19.48 16.27 10.36
N ASP A 282 -18.95 15.86 11.51
CA ASP A 282 -18.24 16.72 12.46
C ASP A 282 -16.70 16.58 12.39
N ASN A 283 -15.96 17.40 13.14
CA ASN A 283 -14.49 17.38 13.15
C ASN A 283 -13.90 16.05 13.61
N GLU A 284 -14.54 15.43 14.60
CA GLU A 284 -14.04 14.20 15.23
C GLU A 284 -14.27 13.00 14.29
N GLN A 285 -15.43 12.96 13.63
CA GLN A 285 -15.73 12.01 12.56
C GLN A 285 -14.77 12.17 11.36
N MET A 286 -14.45 13.41 10.96
CA MET A 286 -13.48 13.66 9.89
C MET A 286 -12.07 13.17 10.27
N LEU A 287 -11.65 13.38 11.53
CA LEU A 287 -10.35 12.91 12.01
C LEU A 287 -10.30 11.38 12.10
N GLU A 288 -11.37 10.76 12.60
CA GLU A 288 -11.52 9.31 12.65
C GLU A 288 -11.44 8.71 11.23
N LEU A 289 -12.14 9.33 10.28
CA LEU A 289 -12.10 8.94 8.87
C LEU A 289 -10.72 9.13 8.25
N ALA A 290 -9.98 10.19 8.59
CA ALA A 290 -8.59 10.37 8.16
C ALA A 290 -7.67 9.26 8.67
N CYS A 291 -7.84 8.83 9.93
CA CYS A 291 -7.11 7.69 10.49
C CYS A 291 -7.45 6.40 9.72
N LYS A 292 -8.74 6.15 9.44
CA LYS A 292 -9.20 5.01 8.62
C LYS A 292 -8.59 5.05 7.21
N ILE A 293 -8.52 6.20 6.56
CA ILE A 293 -7.87 6.36 5.25
C ILE A 293 -6.41 5.95 5.31
N ASN A 294 -5.67 6.47 6.29
CA ASN A 294 -4.25 6.16 6.40
C ASN A 294 -4.00 4.65 6.66
N SER A 295 -4.88 4.01 7.43
CA SER A 295 -4.75 2.58 7.75
C SER A 295 -5.32 1.63 6.69
N ASN A 296 -6.27 2.05 5.85
CA ASN A 296 -7.06 1.12 5.03
C ASN A 296 -7.17 1.48 3.54
N SER A 297 -6.64 2.63 3.10
CA SER A 297 -6.69 3.00 1.68
C SER A 297 -5.76 2.15 0.80
N HIS A 298 -6.13 2.06 -0.47
CA HIS A 298 -5.45 1.27 -1.49
C HIS A 298 -5.01 2.15 -2.66
N GLY A 299 -3.85 1.81 -3.21
CA GLY A 299 -3.42 2.32 -4.51
C GLY A 299 -4.16 1.62 -5.62
N PHE A 300 -4.60 2.38 -6.61
CA PHE A 300 -5.15 1.87 -7.84
C PHE A 300 -4.12 2.07 -8.94
N GLY A 301 -3.64 0.95 -9.47
CA GLY A 301 -2.71 0.92 -10.59
C GLY A 301 -3.29 1.52 -11.86
N ASP A 302 -2.45 1.98 -12.77
CA ASP A 302 -2.91 2.31 -14.12
C ASP A 302 -3.44 1.07 -14.84
N VAL A 303 -4.41 1.29 -15.73
CA VAL A 303 -5.06 0.22 -16.51
C VAL A 303 -4.11 -0.46 -17.51
N ARG A 304 -2.90 0.08 -17.69
CA ARG A 304 -1.87 -0.42 -18.60
C ARG A 304 -0.86 -1.34 -17.89
N GLY A 305 -1.03 -1.57 -16.59
CA GLY A 305 -0.17 -2.48 -15.84
C GLY A 305 1.27 -2.01 -15.72
N ARG A 306 1.54 -0.69 -15.80
CA ARG A 306 2.91 -0.16 -15.62
C ARG A 306 3.33 -0.11 -14.14
N ASN A 307 2.56 -0.75 -13.26
CA ASN A 307 2.78 -0.81 -11.83
C ASN A 307 2.95 0.58 -11.18
N ARG A 308 2.16 1.56 -11.65
CA ARG A 308 2.10 2.91 -11.09
C ARG A 308 0.80 3.09 -10.34
N ASP A 309 0.89 3.43 -9.06
CA ASP A 309 -0.28 3.85 -8.29
C ASP A 309 -0.67 5.27 -8.68
N VAL A 310 -1.60 5.37 -9.63
CA VAL A 310 -2.05 6.64 -10.19
C VAL A 310 -3.23 7.24 -9.43
N SER A 311 -3.93 6.41 -8.67
CA SER A 311 -5.10 6.79 -7.88
C SER A 311 -5.06 6.18 -6.48
N LEU A 312 -5.81 6.78 -5.57
CA LEU A 312 -5.94 6.35 -4.18
C LEU A 312 -7.42 6.29 -3.82
N GLY A 313 -7.84 5.24 -3.13
CA GLY A 313 -9.24 5.11 -2.75
C GLY A 313 -9.49 4.14 -1.62
N MET A 314 -10.76 4.07 -1.22
CA MET A 314 -11.23 3.28 -0.08
C MET A 314 -12.04 2.08 -0.58
N ALA A 315 -11.45 0.89 -0.44
CA ALA A 315 -12.07 -0.39 -0.76
C ALA A 315 -12.25 -1.17 0.56
N PRO A 316 -13.32 -0.88 1.33
CA PRO A 316 -13.44 -1.35 2.70
C PRO A 316 -13.69 -2.86 2.84
N LEU A 317 -14.28 -3.57 1.86
CA LEU A 317 -14.38 -5.05 1.90
C LEU A 317 -12.99 -5.66 1.81
N THR A 318 -12.19 -5.21 0.85
CA THR A 318 -10.81 -5.66 0.66
C THR A 318 -9.98 -5.39 1.91
N ALA A 319 -10.08 -4.16 2.45
CA ALA A 319 -9.38 -3.76 3.67
C ALA A 319 -9.75 -4.61 4.90
N THR A 320 -11.02 -5.03 4.97
CA THR A 320 -11.57 -5.70 6.15
C THR A 320 -11.27 -7.19 6.19
N PHE A 321 -11.28 -7.87 5.03
CA PHE A 321 -11.28 -9.33 4.99
C PHE A 321 -10.00 -9.97 4.46
N PHE A 322 -9.12 -9.23 3.79
CA PHE A 322 -7.89 -9.79 3.22
C PHE A 322 -6.68 -9.38 4.05
N ASN A 323 -6.38 -10.19 5.06
CA ASN A 323 -5.26 -9.98 5.97
C ASN A 323 -3.89 -10.10 5.32
N HIS A 324 -2.86 -9.68 6.05
CA HIS A 324 -1.48 -9.73 5.58
C HIS A 324 -0.77 -11.08 5.78
N SER A 325 0.00 -11.49 4.77
CA SER A 325 1.10 -12.44 4.89
C SER A 325 2.30 -12.01 4.03
N CYS A 326 3.53 -12.20 4.53
CA CYS A 326 4.74 -12.05 3.71
C CYS A 326 4.98 -13.23 2.74
N ALA A 327 4.16 -14.28 2.85
CA ALA A 327 4.00 -15.36 1.88
C ALA A 327 2.50 -15.43 1.50
N PRO A 328 2.01 -14.49 0.68
CA PRO A 328 0.60 -14.39 0.35
C PRO A 328 0.13 -15.55 -0.54
N ASN A 329 -1.18 -15.77 -0.58
CA ASN A 329 -1.83 -16.66 -1.56
C ASN A 329 -2.77 -15.90 -2.49
N CYS A 330 -2.97 -14.61 -2.25
CA CYS A 330 -3.71 -13.69 -3.09
C CYS A 330 -2.91 -12.41 -3.39
N ILE A 331 -3.27 -11.74 -4.48
CA ILE A 331 -2.82 -10.40 -4.84
C ILE A 331 -4.02 -9.53 -5.18
N TYR A 332 -3.96 -8.23 -4.85
CA TYR A 332 -4.92 -7.26 -5.35
C TYR A 332 -4.39 -6.60 -6.63
N GLN A 333 -5.30 -6.27 -7.56
CA GLN A 333 -5.01 -5.57 -8.80
C GLN A 333 -6.03 -4.45 -9.01
N GLY A 334 -5.55 -3.25 -9.31
CA GLY A 334 -6.41 -2.16 -9.74
C GLY A 334 -7.05 -2.46 -11.09
N SER A 335 -8.33 -2.14 -11.23
CA SER A 335 -9.13 -2.30 -12.45
C SER A 335 -9.82 -0.98 -12.81
N LYS A 336 -10.44 -0.93 -14.00
CA LYS A 336 -11.18 0.24 -14.48
C LYS A 336 -12.26 0.68 -13.47
N GLY A 337 -12.60 1.97 -13.51
CA GLY A 337 -13.66 2.54 -12.65
C GLY A 337 -13.27 2.68 -11.17
N GLY A 338 -11.98 2.61 -10.83
CA GLY A 338 -11.54 2.69 -9.43
C GLY A 338 -11.96 1.47 -8.62
N SER A 339 -11.84 0.28 -9.22
CA SER A 339 -12.15 -1.00 -8.57
C SER A 339 -10.88 -1.80 -8.27
N LEU A 340 -10.95 -2.67 -7.25
CA LEU A 340 -9.91 -3.65 -6.90
C LEU A 340 -10.43 -5.06 -7.15
N GLN A 341 -9.61 -5.88 -7.77
CA GLN A 341 -9.83 -7.33 -7.84
C GLN A 341 -8.83 -8.04 -6.94
N VAL A 342 -9.25 -9.10 -6.27
CA VAL A 342 -8.35 -9.99 -5.53
C VAL A 342 -8.36 -11.36 -6.19
N ARG A 343 -7.18 -11.88 -6.52
CA ARG A 343 -7.02 -13.18 -7.20
C ARG A 343 -6.00 -14.05 -6.49
N THR A 344 -6.22 -15.35 -6.53
CA THR A 344 -5.25 -16.34 -6.04
C THR A 344 -4.00 -16.36 -6.93
N ILE A 345 -2.82 -16.49 -6.32
CA ILE A 345 -1.52 -16.59 -7.03
C ILE A 345 -0.91 -18.00 -6.93
N ARG A 346 -1.66 -18.93 -6.33
CA ARG A 346 -1.36 -20.35 -6.23
C ARG A 346 -2.63 -21.11 -5.89
N LYS A 347 -2.57 -22.44 -5.88
CA LYS A 347 -3.64 -23.28 -5.31
C LYS A 347 -3.86 -22.96 -3.82
N VAL A 348 -5.12 -22.94 -3.41
CA VAL A 348 -5.57 -22.65 -2.04
C VAL A 348 -6.51 -23.77 -1.58
N ASN A 349 -6.28 -24.30 -0.38
CA ASN A 349 -7.12 -25.36 0.16
C ASN A 349 -8.45 -24.81 0.69
N ALA A 350 -9.50 -25.65 0.72
CA ALA A 350 -10.75 -25.29 1.37
C ALA A 350 -10.50 -24.93 2.85
N GLY A 351 -11.06 -23.81 3.31
CA GLY A 351 -10.88 -23.30 4.66
C GLY A 351 -9.54 -22.56 4.91
N GLU A 352 -8.61 -22.54 3.94
CA GLU A 352 -7.39 -21.76 4.05
C GLU A 352 -7.70 -20.26 4.00
N GLU A 353 -7.06 -19.46 4.86
CA GLU A 353 -7.22 -18.00 4.88
C GLU A 353 -6.68 -17.37 3.60
N LEU A 354 -7.44 -16.44 3.04
CA LEU A 354 -7.06 -15.66 1.86
C LEU A 354 -6.31 -14.42 2.33
N VAL A 355 -5.02 -14.37 2.04
CA VAL A 355 -4.08 -13.34 2.53
C VAL A 355 -3.37 -12.66 1.37
N VAL A 356 -3.24 -11.34 1.48
CA VAL A 356 -2.50 -10.46 0.56
C VAL A 356 -1.23 -9.93 1.23
N HIS A 357 -0.44 -9.15 0.51
CA HIS A 357 0.71 -8.45 1.09
C HIS A 357 0.40 -6.95 1.25
N TYR A 358 0.81 -6.35 2.37
CA TYR A 358 0.61 -4.92 2.68
C TYR A 358 1.88 -4.08 2.47
N VAL A 359 3.00 -4.78 2.32
CA VAL A 359 4.36 -4.28 2.21
C VAL A 359 5.06 -5.02 1.08
N ASP A 360 6.15 -4.45 0.59
CA ASP A 360 7.00 -5.10 -0.41
C ASP A 360 7.56 -6.42 0.16
N ILE A 361 7.32 -7.51 -0.55
CA ILE A 361 7.77 -8.85 -0.16
C ILE A 361 9.25 -9.09 -0.48
N PHE A 362 9.87 -8.23 -1.29
CA PHE A 362 11.30 -8.28 -1.61
C PHE A 362 12.16 -7.49 -0.61
N ALA A 363 11.55 -6.59 0.16
CA ALA A 363 12.24 -5.89 1.24
C ALA A 363 12.72 -6.88 2.33
N PRO A 364 13.84 -6.60 3.02
CA PRO A 364 14.33 -7.39 4.15
C PRO A 364 13.28 -7.58 5.25
N ARG A 365 13.40 -8.68 6.01
CA ARG A 365 12.42 -9.04 7.05
C ARG A 365 12.19 -7.93 8.07
N TYR A 366 13.27 -7.31 8.56
CA TYR A 366 13.19 -6.22 9.53
C TYR A 366 12.40 -5.03 8.99
N GLU A 367 12.62 -4.62 7.73
CA GLU A 367 11.90 -3.51 7.09
C GLU A 367 10.42 -3.82 6.93
N ARG A 368 10.08 -5.05 6.52
CA ARG A 368 8.68 -5.48 6.41
C ARG A 368 7.98 -5.38 7.77
N ARG A 369 8.62 -5.89 8.84
CA ARG A 369 8.06 -5.85 10.21
C ARG A 369 7.96 -4.44 10.76
N GLN A 370 8.99 -3.62 10.56
CA GLN A 370 8.98 -2.21 10.94
C GLN A 370 7.83 -1.49 10.24
N LYS A 371 7.70 -1.63 8.91
CA LYS A 371 6.64 -0.97 8.15
C LYS A 371 5.25 -1.44 8.58
N LEU A 372 5.05 -2.73 8.84
CA LEU A 372 3.78 -3.26 9.34
C LEU A 372 3.47 -2.73 10.75
N MET A 373 4.46 -2.60 11.62
CA MET A 373 4.25 -2.05 12.96
C MET A 373 3.90 -0.55 12.90
N GLU A 374 4.62 0.21 12.08
CA GLU A 374 4.39 1.64 11.90
C GLU A 374 3.04 1.95 11.26
N THR A 375 2.60 1.14 10.29
CA THR A 375 1.45 1.48 9.43
C THR A 375 0.19 0.66 9.72
N LYS A 376 0.34 -0.52 10.32
CA LYS A 376 -0.76 -1.48 10.58
C LYS A 376 -0.78 -1.94 12.04
N HIS A 377 0.19 -1.51 12.86
CA HIS A 377 0.23 -1.72 14.30
C HIS A 377 0.17 -3.19 14.73
N PHE A 378 0.79 -4.09 13.97
CA PHE A 378 0.93 -5.50 14.35
C PHE A 378 2.30 -6.07 13.97
N TRP A 379 2.68 -7.14 14.68
CA TRP A 379 3.88 -7.91 14.39
C TRP A 379 3.57 -9.13 13.54
N CYS A 380 4.21 -9.26 12.38
CA CYS A 380 3.93 -10.37 11.46
C CYS A 380 4.52 -11.70 11.96
N LYS A 381 3.64 -12.69 12.14
CA LYS A 381 3.95 -14.08 12.50
C LYS A 381 3.57 -15.10 11.39
N CYS A 382 3.52 -14.66 10.12
CA CYS A 382 3.15 -15.54 9.00
C CYS A 382 4.16 -16.68 8.77
N LYS A 383 3.80 -17.66 7.93
CA LYS A 383 4.64 -18.84 7.62
C LYS A 383 6.07 -18.50 7.17
N ARG A 384 6.30 -17.34 6.53
CA ARG A 384 7.64 -16.85 6.17
C ARG A 384 8.39 -16.21 7.33
N CYS A 385 7.70 -15.40 8.15
CA CYS A 385 8.32 -14.62 9.23
C CYS A 385 8.53 -15.43 10.53
N ILE A 386 7.83 -16.55 10.70
CA ILE A 386 8.00 -17.43 11.87
C ILE A 386 9.25 -18.30 11.77
N VAL A 387 9.76 -18.54 10.56
CA VAL A 387 10.99 -19.31 10.35
C VAL A 387 12.16 -18.58 11.02
N PRO A 388 12.97 -19.25 11.86
CA PRO A 388 14.20 -18.70 12.41
C PRO A 388 15.05 -18.01 11.33
N PHE A 389 15.58 -16.82 11.63
CA PHE A 389 16.25 -15.98 10.62
C PHE A 389 17.45 -16.68 9.98
N ASP A 390 18.24 -17.38 10.79
CA ASP A 390 19.37 -18.21 10.39
C ASP A 390 18.97 -19.35 9.43
N GLN A 391 17.71 -19.78 9.41
CA GLN A 391 17.20 -20.82 8.50
C GLN A 391 16.37 -20.26 7.34
N SER A 392 16.08 -18.96 7.37
CA SER A 392 15.22 -18.32 6.39
C SER A 392 16.00 -17.83 5.18
N PRO A 393 15.47 -17.96 3.95
CA PRO A 393 16.06 -17.32 2.78
C PRO A 393 16.06 -15.79 2.89
N ASP A 394 15.24 -15.20 3.78
CA ASP A 394 15.22 -13.77 4.05
C ASP A 394 16.60 -13.22 4.45
N ARG A 395 17.47 -14.05 5.06
CA ARG A 395 18.83 -13.65 5.46
C ARG A 395 19.68 -13.17 4.29
N PHE A 396 19.32 -13.53 3.07
CA PHE A 396 20.03 -13.13 1.86
C PHE A 396 19.55 -11.80 1.26
N LEU A 397 18.38 -11.29 1.66
CA LEU A 397 17.83 -10.03 1.13
C LEU A 397 18.61 -8.79 1.61
N ASN A 398 19.38 -8.93 2.70
CA ASN A 398 20.26 -7.90 3.25
C ASN A 398 21.67 -8.43 3.54
N ALA A 399 22.09 -9.50 2.83
CA ALA A 399 23.39 -10.12 3.03
C ALA A 399 24.51 -9.38 2.31
N TYR A 400 25.68 -9.33 2.96
CA TYR A 400 26.93 -8.87 2.35
C TYR A 400 27.81 -10.07 2.01
N LYS A 401 28.39 -10.08 0.81
CA LYS A 401 29.37 -11.09 0.44
C LYS A 401 30.67 -10.87 1.22
N CYS A 402 31.14 -11.89 1.94
CA CYS A 402 32.35 -11.80 2.74
C CYS A 402 33.58 -11.50 1.87
N ARG A 403 34.31 -10.43 2.21
CA ARG A 403 35.50 -10.01 1.45
C ARG A 403 36.72 -10.91 1.69
N LYS A 404 36.83 -11.56 2.85
CA LYS A 404 37.95 -12.43 3.20
C LYS A 404 37.88 -13.77 2.47
N CYS A 405 36.80 -14.54 2.68
CA CYS A 405 36.70 -15.88 2.09
C CYS A 405 36.04 -15.89 0.70
N LYS A 406 35.36 -14.81 0.29
CA LYS A 406 34.59 -14.71 -0.98
C LYS A 406 33.50 -15.76 -1.19
N LYS A 407 33.23 -16.61 -0.18
CA LYS A 407 32.25 -17.71 -0.22
C LYS A 407 31.07 -17.47 0.72
N GLY A 408 31.36 -17.00 1.93
CA GLY A 408 30.35 -16.76 2.94
C GLY A 408 29.67 -15.41 2.85
N HIS A 409 28.64 -15.25 3.68
CA HIS A 409 27.81 -14.07 3.78
C HIS A 409 27.81 -13.52 5.20
N ILE A 410 27.68 -12.21 5.32
CA ILE A 410 27.37 -11.53 6.59
C ILE A 410 25.89 -11.18 6.56
N THR A 411 25.14 -11.69 7.52
CA THR A 411 23.68 -11.56 7.62
C THR A 411 23.32 -11.06 9.02
N PHE A 412 22.30 -10.22 9.13
CA PHE A 412 21.83 -9.68 10.40
C PHE A 412 20.33 -9.36 10.31
N ASP A 413 19.61 -9.45 11.43
CA ASP A 413 18.18 -9.09 11.52
C ASP A 413 18.00 -8.04 12.62
N PRO A 414 18.16 -6.75 12.31
CA PRO A 414 18.24 -5.71 13.33
C PRO A 414 16.92 -5.52 14.10
N ILE A 415 15.82 -6.12 13.63
CA ILE A 415 14.51 -6.07 14.27
C ILE A 415 13.93 -7.50 14.29
N SER A 416 14.38 -8.25 15.28
CA SER A 416 14.02 -9.66 15.48
C SER A 416 12.74 -9.84 16.30
N LYS A 417 12.42 -8.85 17.15
CA LYS A 417 11.25 -8.78 18.03
C LYS A 417 10.71 -7.33 18.13
N PRO A 418 9.45 -7.13 18.57
CA PRO A 418 8.85 -5.80 18.65
C PRO A 418 9.63 -4.79 19.50
N GLU A 419 10.35 -5.25 20.52
CA GLU A 419 11.10 -4.42 21.46
C GLU A 419 12.30 -3.73 20.78
N ASP A 420 12.87 -4.35 19.74
CA ASP A 420 14.05 -3.84 19.03
C ASP A 420 13.76 -2.51 18.29
N LEU A 421 12.48 -2.24 17.96
CA LEU A 421 12.05 -0.98 17.34
C LEU A 421 12.31 0.26 18.19
N LYS A 422 12.42 0.10 19.51
CA LYS A 422 12.66 1.22 20.44
C LYS A 422 14.13 1.42 20.76
N ASN A 423 14.91 0.33 20.73
CA ASN A 423 16.27 0.32 21.25
C ASN A 423 17.31 0.66 20.19
N GLY A 424 16.90 0.86 18.92
CA GLY A 424 17.83 0.95 17.81
C GLY A 424 18.42 -0.43 17.47
N ARG A 425 19.27 -0.48 16.43
CA ARG A 425 19.92 -1.73 16.00
C ARG A 425 20.64 -2.36 17.20
N SER A 426 20.44 -3.66 17.43
CA SER A 426 21.28 -4.41 18.35
C SER A 426 22.74 -4.33 17.90
N ASP A 427 23.68 -4.21 18.84
CA ASP A 427 25.13 -4.36 18.62
C ASP A 427 25.47 -5.83 18.32
N GLU A 428 24.76 -6.43 17.35
CA GLU A 428 25.03 -7.78 16.92
C GLU A 428 26.36 -7.85 16.19
N GLU A 429 27.18 -8.82 16.58
CA GLU A 429 28.46 -9.10 15.94
C GLU A 429 28.22 -9.54 14.49
N TYR A 430 28.65 -8.73 13.53
CA TYR A 430 28.51 -9.02 12.11
C TYR A 430 29.52 -10.07 11.67
N LYS A 431 29.15 -11.34 11.82
CA LYS A 431 30.01 -12.48 11.52
C LYS A 431 29.70 -13.11 10.16
N CYS A 432 30.74 -13.42 9.41
CA CYS A 432 30.63 -14.27 8.22
C CYS A 432 30.17 -15.68 8.60
N ASP A 433 29.12 -16.18 7.95
CA ASP A 433 28.57 -17.52 8.17
C ASP A 433 29.60 -18.66 7.96
N THR A 434 30.59 -18.44 7.11
CA THR A 434 31.55 -19.43 6.65
C THR A 434 32.89 -19.31 7.37
N CYS A 435 33.59 -18.18 7.25
CA CYS A 435 34.94 -18.01 7.80
C CYS A 435 34.97 -17.34 9.16
N LYS A 436 33.79 -17.02 9.73
CA LYS A 436 33.61 -16.40 11.05
C LYS A 436 34.33 -15.06 11.22
N GLU A 437 34.68 -14.40 10.12
CA GLU A 437 35.24 -13.06 10.14
C GLU A 437 34.23 -12.08 10.75
N GLU A 438 34.65 -11.38 11.79
CA GLU A 438 33.93 -10.25 12.38
C GLU A 438 34.13 -9.01 11.52
N ILE A 439 33.06 -8.25 11.33
CA ILE A 439 33.08 -7.00 10.59
C ILE A 439 32.56 -5.90 11.48
N GLU A 440 33.26 -4.78 11.50
CA GLU A 440 32.81 -3.60 12.23
C GLU A 440 31.52 -3.03 11.62
N PRO A 441 30.52 -2.65 12.43
CA PRO A 441 29.25 -2.09 11.96
C PRO A 441 29.42 -0.91 10.99
N GLU A 442 30.45 -0.08 11.22
CA GLU A 442 30.81 1.08 10.40
C GLU A 442 31.14 0.67 8.95
N SER A 443 31.86 -0.44 8.77
CA SER A 443 32.20 -0.97 7.45
C SER A 443 30.97 -1.41 6.66
N ILE A 444 29.89 -1.83 7.34
CA ILE A 444 28.64 -2.21 6.69
C ILE A 444 27.81 -0.98 6.33
N ASN A 445 27.80 0.06 7.16
CA ASN A 445 27.13 1.32 6.86
C ASN A 445 27.76 2.02 5.65
N GLU A 446 29.09 2.03 5.55
CA GLU A 446 29.79 2.55 4.38
C GLU A 446 29.47 1.78 3.09
N GLU A 447 29.36 0.45 3.18
CA GLU A 447 29.00 -0.37 2.02
C GLU A 447 27.53 -0.24 1.65
N SER A 448 26.62 -0.11 2.63
CA SER A 448 25.21 0.21 2.41
C SER A 448 25.07 1.52 1.64
N ALA A 449 25.84 2.55 2.02
CA ALA A 449 25.83 3.86 1.36
C ALA A 449 26.32 3.82 -0.09
N LYS A 450 27.18 2.85 -0.45
CA LYS A 450 27.66 2.65 -1.82
C LYS A 450 26.69 1.89 -2.71
N ILE A 451 25.80 1.06 -2.14
CA ILE A 451 24.79 0.29 -2.89
C ILE A 451 23.56 1.17 -3.20
N GLY A 452 23.32 2.22 -2.39
CA GLY A 452 22.23 3.18 -2.60
C GLY A 452 22.53 4.32 -3.59
N GLN A 453 23.73 4.35 -4.19
CA GLN A 453 24.13 5.23 -5.29
C GLN A 453 24.18 4.41 -6.58
#